data_AF-A0AAW1UJB7-F1
#
_entry.id   AF-A0AAW1UJB7-F1
#
_cell.length_a   1.000
_cell.length_b   1.000
_cell.length_c   1.000
_cell.angle_alpha   90.00
_cell.angle_beta   90.00
_cell.angle_gamma   90.00
#
_symmetry.space_group_name_H-M   'P 1'
#
loop_
_entity.id
_entity.type
_entity.pdbx_description
1 polymer ?
#
loop_
_entity_poly.entity_id
_entity_poly.type
_entity_poly.pdbx_seq_one_letter_code
_entity_poly.pdbx_strand_id
1 'polypeptide(L)'
;MKKRKRKAKGLLAKKLKRDYLRRELEYGRLTMTRCIQNWKDMLTIISNKYLAEELLSCWHLFERGIDYKDLQISLLMDWLGDELEHHGMAFSYHTRLIDHLIDFFQRTFKSIYDDLASKVNEMIFEWTNINNEMFFRCQENERYIETMIYQMLELTKSEEYEEEAKRFSLIDECRATSETLLNNLKAIMQNKVEKLYQNVLKFTKEYENKTQKKMKLYQLMLTQHKVQEKEIATNVDKIFTRKKLIQNLTEKFEKISEMKDKHVNDVTMERDKLNEYFLTLRLKLFNDKKNDVDKRCILVSHSNEAFDYLEAKARGGTKMIKCLSSCRKYETFQEKLCPYPKGTAQFEVKTSENFQKYDLFWYKIANVNDSS
;
A
#
# COMPACT_ATOMS: atom_id res chain seq x y z
N MET A 1 -60.45 28.67 -142.14
CA MET A 1 -59.32 27.87 -141.60
C MET A 1 -58.16 28.65 -140.91
N LYS A 2 -58.19 29.99 -140.74
CA LYS A 2 -57.08 30.75 -140.10
C LYS A 2 -57.13 30.87 -138.56
N LYS A 3 -58.30 30.68 -137.91
CA LYS A 3 -58.44 30.74 -136.43
C LYS A 3 -57.95 29.48 -135.68
N ARG A 4 -57.94 28.29 -136.31
CA ARG A 4 -57.43 27.03 -135.70
C ARG A 4 -55.89 26.95 -135.66
N LYS A 5 -55.19 27.42 -136.70
CA LYS A 5 -53.70 27.46 -136.74
C LYS A 5 -53.08 28.45 -135.74
N ARG A 6 -53.76 29.57 -135.44
CA ARG A 6 -53.30 30.57 -134.45
C ARG A 6 -53.48 30.09 -133.00
N LYS A 7 -54.57 29.35 -132.70
CA LYS A 7 -54.76 28.67 -131.40
C LYS A 7 -53.77 27.50 -131.20
N ALA A 8 -53.48 26.72 -132.25
CA ALA A 8 -52.50 25.63 -132.18
C ALA A 8 -51.05 26.12 -131.95
N LYS A 9 -50.61 27.19 -132.64
CA LYS A 9 -49.31 27.83 -132.38
C LYS A 9 -49.22 28.45 -130.97
N GLY A 10 -50.31 29.02 -130.46
CA GLY A 10 -50.38 29.54 -129.07
C GLY A 10 -50.35 28.43 -128.01
N LEU A 11 -50.97 27.28 -128.27
CA LEU A 11 -50.91 26.09 -127.40
C LEU A 11 -49.51 25.45 -127.40
N LEU A 12 -48.84 25.38 -128.57
CA LEU A 12 -47.47 24.89 -128.68
C LEU A 12 -46.47 25.80 -127.96
N ALA A 13 -46.60 27.12 -128.11
CA ALA A 13 -45.78 28.10 -127.38
C ALA A 13 -46.01 28.05 -125.86
N LYS A 14 -47.27 27.86 -125.42
CA LYS A 14 -47.58 27.64 -123.99
C LYS A 14 -47.00 26.32 -123.48
N LYS A 15 -47.00 25.26 -124.28
CA LYS A 15 -46.41 23.96 -123.93
C LYS A 15 -44.88 24.04 -123.83
N LEU A 16 -44.22 24.65 -124.81
CA LEU A 16 -42.77 24.94 -124.78
C LEU A 16 -42.39 25.81 -123.58
N LYS A 17 -43.15 26.86 -123.28
CA LYS A 17 -42.91 27.70 -122.09
C LYS A 17 -43.12 26.91 -120.80
N ARG A 18 -44.11 26.01 -120.75
CA ARG A 18 -44.37 25.12 -119.61
C ARG A 18 -43.27 24.06 -119.43
N ASP A 19 -42.75 23.51 -120.53
CA ASP A 19 -41.65 22.52 -120.51
C ASP A 19 -40.30 23.18 -120.20
N TYR A 20 -40.08 24.43 -120.61
CA TYR A 20 -38.95 25.25 -120.19
C TYR A 20 -39.04 25.56 -118.68
N LEU A 21 -40.19 26.05 -118.21
CA LEU A 21 -40.43 26.29 -116.78
C LEU A 21 -40.30 25.00 -115.96
N ARG A 22 -40.75 23.84 -116.47
CA ARG A 22 -40.58 22.56 -115.78
C ARG A 22 -39.11 22.17 -115.67
N ARG A 23 -38.34 22.31 -116.75
CA ARG A 23 -36.89 22.07 -116.71
C ARG A 23 -36.19 23.04 -115.76
N GLU A 24 -36.54 24.32 -115.78
CA GLU A 24 -36.00 25.32 -114.86
C GLU A 24 -36.35 25.01 -113.40
N LEU A 25 -37.57 24.53 -113.12
CA LEU A 25 -37.96 24.04 -111.79
C LEU A 25 -37.24 22.75 -111.38
N GLU A 26 -37.02 21.81 -112.30
CA GLU A 26 -36.27 20.58 -112.04
C GLU A 26 -34.79 20.88 -111.79
N TYR A 27 -34.17 21.75 -112.58
CA TYR A 27 -32.81 22.25 -112.33
C TYR A 27 -32.74 23.05 -111.03
N GLY A 28 -33.75 23.85 -110.72
CA GLY A 28 -33.87 24.55 -109.43
C GLY A 28 -33.94 23.59 -108.26
N ARG A 29 -34.74 22.51 -108.35
CA ARG A 29 -34.80 21.44 -107.35
C ARG A 29 -33.48 20.70 -107.20
N LEU A 30 -32.86 20.29 -108.31
CA LEU A 30 -31.58 19.58 -108.28
C LEU A 30 -30.48 20.44 -107.65
N THR A 31 -30.43 21.74 -108.02
CA THR A 31 -29.50 22.70 -107.46
C THR A 31 -29.78 22.94 -105.98
N MET A 32 -31.04 23.03 -105.58
CA MET A 32 -31.44 23.16 -104.18
C MET A 32 -31.04 21.93 -103.35
N THR A 33 -31.31 20.73 -103.84
CA THR A 33 -30.88 19.48 -103.17
C THR A 33 -29.37 19.42 -103.05
N ARG A 34 -28.62 19.82 -104.09
CA ARG A 34 -27.15 19.90 -104.04
C ARG A 34 -26.67 20.94 -103.03
N CYS A 35 -27.28 22.12 -103.00
CA CYS A 35 -26.96 23.14 -102.00
C CYS A 35 -27.26 22.64 -100.58
N ILE A 36 -28.40 21.98 -100.34
CA ILE A 36 -28.76 21.39 -99.04
C ILE A 36 -27.75 20.31 -98.65
N GLN A 37 -27.37 19.42 -99.57
CA GLN A 37 -26.39 18.38 -99.29
C GLN A 37 -25.03 18.97 -98.94
N ASN A 38 -24.54 19.93 -99.73
CA ASN A 38 -23.29 20.63 -99.43
C ASN A 38 -23.36 21.35 -98.06
N TRP A 39 -24.51 21.92 -97.70
CA TRP A 39 -24.69 22.56 -96.40
C TRP A 39 -24.67 21.55 -95.25
N LYS A 40 -25.30 20.38 -95.42
CA LYS A 40 -25.24 19.28 -94.46
C LYS A 40 -23.83 18.74 -94.30
N ASP A 41 -23.11 18.54 -95.40
CA ASP A 41 -21.74 18.05 -95.36
C ASP A 41 -20.84 19.07 -94.66
N MET A 42 -20.99 20.37 -94.95
CA MET A 42 -20.28 21.46 -94.28
C MET A 42 -20.60 21.52 -92.78
N LEU A 43 -21.88 21.43 -92.40
CA LEU A 43 -22.30 21.39 -91.00
C LEU A 43 -21.77 20.15 -90.28
N THR A 44 -21.73 18.99 -90.95
CA THR A 44 -21.23 17.75 -90.37
C THR A 44 -19.72 17.85 -90.13
N ILE A 45 -18.97 18.43 -91.06
CA ILE A 45 -17.53 18.67 -90.88
C ILE A 45 -17.27 19.63 -89.71
N ILE A 46 -18.03 20.72 -89.60
CA ILE A 46 -17.89 21.68 -88.49
C ILE A 46 -18.28 21.03 -87.15
N SER A 47 -19.41 20.35 -87.11
CA SER A 47 -19.92 19.66 -85.92
C SER A 47 -18.96 18.57 -85.45
N ASN A 48 -18.44 17.74 -86.36
CA ASN A 48 -17.50 16.67 -86.01
C ASN A 48 -16.17 17.23 -85.46
N LYS A 49 -15.69 18.36 -85.97
CA LYS A 49 -14.50 19.04 -85.41
C LYS A 49 -14.77 19.51 -83.98
N TYR A 50 -15.91 20.18 -83.77
CA TYR A 50 -16.30 20.66 -82.45
C TYR A 50 -16.49 19.50 -81.45
N LEU A 51 -17.17 18.43 -81.86
CA LEU A 51 -17.34 17.23 -81.03
C LEU A 51 -15.99 16.55 -80.70
N ALA A 52 -15.04 16.53 -81.64
CA ALA A 52 -13.70 15.99 -81.39
C ALA A 52 -12.93 16.84 -80.37
N GLU A 53 -13.03 18.17 -80.46
CA GLU A 53 -12.45 19.10 -79.49
C GLU A 53 -13.09 18.95 -78.10
N GLU A 54 -14.42 18.84 -78.02
CA GLU A 54 -15.12 18.57 -76.75
C GLU A 54 -14.75 17.22 -76.16
N LEU A 55 -14.65 16.17 -76.97
CA LEU A 55 -14.24 14.84 -76.52
C LEU A 55 -12.80 14.88 -75.97
N LEU A 56 -11.90 15.58 -76.66
CA LEU A 56 -10.52 15.77 -76.20
C LEU A 56 -10.46 16.55 -74.88
N SER A 57 -11.26 17.62 -74.75
CA SER A 57 -11.37 18.36 -73.50
C SER A 57 -11.92 17.49 -72.36
N CYS A 58 -12.95 16.68 -72.62
CA CYS A 58 -13.49 15.72 -71.67
C CYS A 58 -12.43 14.68 -71.28
N TRP A 59 -11.67 14.16 -72.25
CA TRP A 59 -10.56 13.22 -72.01
C TRP A 59 -9.53 13.80 -71.04
N HIS A 60 -9.03 15.01 -71.29
CA HIS A 60 -8.06 15.67 -70.41
C HIS A 60 -8.63 15.96 -69.01
N LEU A 61 -9.93 16.27 -68.90
CA LEU A 61 -10.58 16.42 -67.60
C LEU A 61 -10.64 15.09 -66.84
N PHE A 62 -10.91 13.98 -67.52
CA PHE A 62 -10.88 12.64 -66.92
C PHE A 62 -9.46 12.25 -66.50
N GLU A 63 -8.47 12.44 -67.36
CA GLU A 63 -7.05 12.17 -67.08
C GLU A 63 -6.60 12.94 -65.84
N ARG A 64 -6.84 14.26 -65.80
CA ARG A 64 -6.55 15.08 -64.60
C ARG A 64 -7.31 14.61 -63.36
N GLY A 65 -8.54 14.12 -63.54
CA GLY A 65 -9.34 13.57 -62.45
C GLY A 65 -8.77 12.25 -61.90
N ILE A 66 -8.19 11.43 -62.77
CA ILE A 66 -7.46 10.20 -62.40
C ILE A 66 -6.16 10.58 -61.69
N ASP A 67 -5.34 11.45 -62.26
CA ASP A 67 -4.08 11.90 -61.67
C ASP A 67 -4.28 12.49 -60.27
N TYR A 68 -5.34 13.30 -60.09
CA TYR A 68 -5.67 13.85 -58.78
C TYR A 68 -6.03 12.74 -57.78
N LYS A 69 -6.80 11.73 -58.19
CA LYS A 69 -7.14 10.60 -57.32
C LYS A 69 -5.92 9.77 -56.99
N ASP A 70 -5.05 9.49 -57.95
CA ASP A 70 -3.82 8.72 -57.72
C ASP A 70 -2.87 9.47 -56.78
N LEU A 71 -2.75 10.79 -56.92
CA LEU A 71 -2.02 11.62 -55.97
C LEU A 71 -2.63 11.54 -54.56
N GLN A 72 -3.96 11.64 -54.45
CA GLN A 72 -4.65 11.51 -53.15
C GLN A 72 -4.46 10.11 -52.54
N ILE A 73 -4.50 9.04 -53.35
CA ILE A 73 -4.25 7.68 -52.89
C ILE A 73 -2.80 7.55 -52.40
N SER A 74 -1.81 8.06 -53.14
CA SER A 74 -0.41 8.05 -52.70
C SER A 74 -0.23 8.75 -51.36
N LEU A 75 -0.84 9.94 -51.22
CA LEU A 75 -0.72 10.74 -50.01
C LEU A 75 -1.40 10.07 -48.80
N LEU A 76 -2.53 9.39 -49.02
CA LEU A 76 -3.17 8.56 -48.00
C LEU A 76 -2.32 7.34 -47.62
N MET A 77 -1.62 6.73 -48.57
CA MET A 77 -0.73 5.60 -48.29
C MET A 77 0.49 6.04 -47.48
N ASP A 78 1.06 7.22 -47.78
CA ASP A 78 2.15 7.81 -47.01
C ASP A 78 1.71 8.09 -45.57
N TRP A 79 0.55 8.76 -45.38
CA TRP A 79 -0.01 9.00 -44.05
C TRP A 79 -0.32 7.72 -43.28
N LEU A 80 -0.80 6.68 -43.96
CA LEU A 80 -1.03 5.38 -43.33
C LEU A 80 0.29 4.73 -42.89
N GLY A 81 1.35 4.90 -43.69
CA GLY A 81 2.71 4.47 -43.34
C GLY A 81 3.22 5.16 -42.07
N ASP A 82 3.14 6.49 -42.05
CA ASP A 82 3.57 7.32 -40.91
C ASP A 82 2.80 6.95 -39.63
N GLU A 83 1.48 6.82 -39.71
CA GLU A 83 0.65 6.46 -38.56
C GLU A 83 0.97 5.06 -38.04
N LEU A 84 1.26 4.10 -38.94
CA LEU A 84 1.63 2.74 -38.57
C LEU A 84 3.02 2.70 -37.90
N GLU A 85 3.97 3.52 -38.37
CA GLU A 85 5.27 3.69 -37.72
C GLU A 85 5.12 4.32 -36.33
N HIS A 86 4.33 5.39 -36.20
CA HIS A 86 4.03 6.02 -34.92
C HIS A 86 3.37 5.05 -33.94
N HIS A 87 2.39 4.27 -34.40
CA HIS A 87 1.77 3.23 -33.59
C HIS A 87 2.78 2.15 -33.18
N GLY A 88 3.65 1.71 -34.08
CA GLY A 88 4.71 0.73 -33.79
C GLY A 88 5.72 1.24 -32.77
N MET A 89 6.11 2.50 -32.85
CA MET A 89 6.97 3.16 -31.87
C MET A 89 6.28 3.27 -30.52
N ALA A 90 5.05 3.79 -30.48
CA ALA A 90 4.26 3.95 -29.25
C ALA A 90 4.07 2.59 -28.55
N PHE A 91 3.70 1.55 -29.30
CA PHE A 91 3.59 0.20 -28.79
C PHE A 91 4.91 -0.28 -28.18
N SER A 92 6.03 -0.12 -28.88
CA SER A 92 7.36 -0.52 -28.39
C SER A 92 7.75 0.22 -27.11
N TYR A 93 7.45 1.53 -27.02
CA TYR A 93 7.66 2.31 -25.79
C TYR A 93 6.78 1.82 -24.64
N HIS A 94 5.50 1.53 -24.90
CA HIS A 94 4.59 1.00 -23.90
C HIS A 94 5.02 -0.38 -23.40
N THR A 95 5.44 -1.29 -24.28
CA THR A 95 5.98 -2.60 -23.91
C THR A 95 7.22 -2.44 -23.03
N ARG A 96 8.17 -1.58 -23.44
CA ARG A 96 9.38 -1.34 -22.65
C ARG A 96 9.07 -0.72 -21.27
N LEU A 97 8.08 0.16 -21.19
CA LEU A 97 7.64 0.72 -19.92
C LEU A 97 7.03 -0.35 -19.00
N ILE A 98 6.22 -1.26 -19.57
CA ILE A 98 5.66 -2.40 -18.84
C ILE A 98 6.78 -3.32 -18.34
N ASP A 99 7.79 -3.62 -19.16
CA ASP A 99 8.95 -4.42 -18.75
C ASP A 99 9.71 -3.75 -17.60
N HIS A 100 9.96 -2.44 -17.68
CA HIS A 100 10.58 -1.69 -16.59
C HIS A 100 9.77 -1.71 -15.30
N LEU A 101 8.44 -1.63 -15.39
CA LEU A 101 7.55 -1.75 -14.24
C LEU A 101 7.62 -3.15 -13.62
N ILE A 102 7.62 -4.20 -14.45
CA ILE A 102 7.77 -5.58 -13.99
C ILE A 102 9.11 -5.76 -13.27
N ASP A 103 10.22 -5.30 -13.85
CA ASP A 103 11.54 -5.35 -13.24
C ASP A 103 11.60 -4.61 -11.91
N PHE A 104 11.01 -3.41 -11.85
CA PHE A 104 10.92 -2.62 -10.64
C PHE A 104 10.16 -3.38 -9.54
N PHE A 105 8.98 -3.92 -9.86
CA PHE A 105 8.20 -4.70 -8.90
C PHE A 105 8.94 -5.95 -8.44
N GLN A 106 9.59 -6.69 -9.34
CA GLN A 106 10.37 -7.87 -8.98
C GLN A 106 11.52 -7.53 -8.02
N ARG A 107 12.26 -6.45 -8.25
CA ARG A 107 13.31 -5.98 -7.33
C ARG A 107 12.76 -5.59 -5.98
N THR A 108 11.63 -4.90 -5.97
CA THR A 108 10.97 -4.45 -4.75
C THR A 108 10.45 -5.64 -3.94
N PHE A 109 9.79 -6.60 -4.59
CA PHE A 109 9.34 -7.84 -3.95
C PHE A 109 10.49 -8.64 -3.38
N LYS A 110 11.59 -8.78 -4.15
CA LYS A 110 12.78 -9.47 -3.67
C LYS A 110 13.37 -8.78 -2.44
N SER A 111 13.50 -7.45 -2.46
CA SER A 111 14.00 -6.69 -1.31
C SER A 111 13.12 -6.86 -0.07
N ILE A 112 11.79 -6.84 -0.22
CA ILE A 112 10.85 -7.05 0.89
C ILE A 112 10.95 -8.48 1.40
N TYR A 113 11.03 -9.46 0.50
CA TYR A 113 11.19 -10.86 0.86
C TYR A 113 12.49 -11.10 1.64
N ASP A 114 13.61 -10.54 1.17
CA ASP A 114 14.91 -10.67 1.82
C ASP A 114 14.92 -9.97 3.21
N ASP A 115 14.30 -8.79 3.34
CA ASP A 115 14.15 -8.10 4.63
C ASP A 115 13.28 -8.89 5.63
N LEU A 116 12.15 -9.43 5.16
CA LEU A 116 11.29 -10.29 5.99
C LEU A 116 12.00 -11.58 6.38
N ALA A 117 12.71 -12.22 5.45
CA ALA A 117 13.49 -13.42 5.73
C ALA A 117 14.60 -13.15 6.76
N SER A 118 15.29 -11.99 6.66
CA SER A 118 16.28 -11.58 7.66
C SER A 118 15.65 -11.40 9.02
N LYS A 119 14.53 -10.67 9.12
CA LYS A 119 13.82 -10.44 10.39
C LYS A 119 13.32 -11.73 11.02
N VAL A 120 12.79 -12.66 10.22
CA VAL A 120 12.36 -13.98 10.72
C VAL A 120 13.55 -14.77 11.25
N ASN A 121 14.68 -14.77 10.53
CA ASN A 121 15.89 -15.45 10.99
C ASN A 121 16.46 -14.81 12.27
N GLU A 122 16.43 -13.48 12.38
CA GLU A 122 16.82 -12.76 13.59
C GLU A 122 15.92 -13.14 14.77
N MET A 123 14.59 -13.15 14.60
CA MET A 123 13.66 -13.57 15.65
C MET A 123 13.87 -15.04 16.07
N ILE A 124 14.13 -15.93 15.11
CA ILE A 124 14.44 -17.35 15.41
C ILE A 124 15.76 -17.42 16.19
N PHE A 125 16.77 -16.66 15.80
CA PHE A 125 18.05 -16.61 16.50
C PHE A 125 17.90 -16.07 17.92
N GLU A 126 17.18 -14.98 18.13
CA GLU A 126 16.89 -14.42 19.44
C GLU A 126 16.11 -15.41 20.32
N TRP A 127 15.06 -16.03 19.77
CA TRP A 127 14.25 -17.00 20.50
C TRP A 127 15.05 -18.23 20.90
N THR A 128 15.87 -18.78 19.99
CA THR A 128 16.75 -19.91 20.30
C THR A 128 17.78 -19.55 21.36
N ASN A 129 18.33 -18.33 21.33
CA ASN A 129 19.27 -17.85 22.34
C ASN A 129 18.62 -17.70 23.73
N ILE A 130 17.43 -17.07 23.80
CA ILE A 130 16.65 -16.94 25.05
C ILE A 130 16.28 -18.32 25.60
N ASN A 131 15.83 -19.24 24.72
CA ASN A 131 15.45 -20.58 25.13
C ASN A 131 16.64 -21.37 25.68
N ASN A 132 17.81 -21.24 25.06
CA ASN A 132 19.05 -21.84 25.57
C ASN A 132 19.46 -21.23 26.91
N GLU A 133 19.39 -19.91 27.08
CA GLU A 133 19.70 -19.26 28.35
C GLU A 133 18.75 -19.72 29.47
N MET A 134 17.45 -19.78 29.18
CA MET A 134 16.45 -20.29 30.12
C MET A 134 16.71 -21.76 30.47
N PHE A 135 17.07 -22.59 29.48
CA PHE A 135 17.43 -23.98 29.72
C PHE A 135 18.64 -24.12 30.65
N PHE A 136 19.71 -23.35 30.41
CA PHE A 136 20.90 -23.35 31.27
C PHE A 136 20.58 -22.87 32.68
N ARG A 137 19.82 -21.78 32.84
CA ARG A 137 19.38 -21.29 34.15
C ARG A 137 18.51 -22.31 34.89
N CYS A 138 17.59 -22.98 34.20
CA CYS A 138 16.78 -24.04 34.79
C CYS A 138 17.66 -25.20 35.26
N GLN A 139 18.62 -25.65 34.46
CA GLN A 139 19.54 -26.71 34.84
C GLN A 139 20.44 -26.32 36.03
N GLU A 140 20.89 -25.07 36.09
CA GLU A 140 21.68 -24.57 37.21
C GLU A 140 20.84 -24.51 38.50
N ASN A 141 19.60 -24.01 38.41
CA ASN A 141 18.66 -23.98 39.53
C ASN A 141 18.31 -25.40 40.01
N GLU A 142 18.12 -26.34 39.09
CA GLU A 142 17.86 -27.75 39.41
C GLU A 142 19.04 -28.34 40.20
N ARG A 143 20.27 -28.19 39.72
CA ARG A 143 21.49 -28.64 40.43
C ARG A 143 21.64 -27.97 41.79
N TYR A 144 21.31 -26.68 41.91
CA TYR A 144 21.36 -25.97 43.17
C TYR A 144 20.35 -26.55 44.18
N ILE A 145 19.11 -26.80 43.74
CA ILE A 145 18.08 -27.42 44.57
C ILE A 145 18.48 -28.84 44.97
N GLU A 146 19.00 -29.65 44.06
CA GLU A 146 19.53 -30.99 44.35
C GLU A 146 20.61 -30.95 45.42
N THR A 147 21.56 -30.00 45.31
CA THR A 147 22.64 -29.81 46.29
C THR A 147 22.07 -29.40 47.66
N MET A 148 21.11 -28.50 47.68
CA MET A 148 20.45 -28.06 48.92
C MET A 148 19.69 -29.22 49.59
N ILE A 149 18.94 -30.01 48.82
CA ILE A 149 18.23 -31.19 49.31
C ILE A 149 19.22 -32.21 49.89
N TYR A 150 20.34 -32.46 49.19
CA TYR A 150 21.39 -33.34 49.67
C TYR A 150 21.98 -32.87 51.01
N GLN A 151 22.31 -31.57 51.12
CA GLN A 151 22.81 -30.99 52.37
C GLN A 151 21.79 -31.08 53.51
N MET A 152 20.51 -30.82 53.24
CA MET A 152 19.45 -30.98 54.22
C MET A 152 19.32 -32.43 54.69
N LEU A 153 19.35 -33.40 53.77
CA LEU A 153 19.31 -34.83 54.13
C LEU A 153 20.50 -35.24 54.99
N GLU A 154 21.69 -34.71 54.72
CA GLU A 154 22.89 -35.01 55.50
C GLU A 154 22.81 -34.40 56.92
N LEU A 155 22.29 -33.17 57.04
CA LEU A 155 22.02 -32.54 58.33
C LEU A 155 21.00 -33.34 59.14
N THR A 156 19.88 -33.73 58.53
CA THR A 156 18.85 -34.54 59.20
C THR A 156 19.42 -35.88 59.69
N LYS A 157 20.25 -36.55 58.88
CA LYS A 157 20.94 -37.77 59.32
C LYS A 157 21.88 -37.52 60.51
N SER A 158 22.64 -36.43 60.49
CA SER A 158 23.51 -36.07 61.61
C SER A 158 22.71 -35.81 62.88
N GLU A 159 21.58 -35.11 62.78
CA GLU A 159 20.66 -34.88 63.90
C GLU A 159 20.06 -36.19 64.41
N GLU A 160 19.64 -37.09 63.52
CA GLU A 160 19.15 -38.43 63.87
C GLU A 160 20.21 -39.23 64.65
N TYR A 161 21.47 -39.20 64.21
CA TYR A 161 22.58 -39.85 64.93
C TYR A 161 22.83 -39.21 66.30
N GLU A 162 22.75 -37.88 66.41
CA GLU A 162 22.93 -37.18 67.70
C GLU A 162 21.80 -37.50 68.68
N GLU A 163 20.55 -37.51 68.21
CA GLU A 163 19.39 -37.88 69.00
C GLU A 163 19.42 -39.36 69.40
N GLU A 164 19.86 -40.25 68.51
CA GLU A 164 20.05 -41.66 68.84
C GLU A 164 21.17 -41.85 69.89
N ALA A 165 22.28 -41.10 69.79
CA ALA A 165 23.34 -41.10 70.80
C ALA A 165 22.83 -40.57 72.16
N LYS A 166 22.05 -39.49 72.18
CA LYS A 166 21.38 -38.99 73.39
C LYS A 166 20.45 -40.05 73.98
N ARG A 167 19.66 -40.72 73.13
CA ARG A 167 18.77 -41.81 73.56
C ARG A 167 19.54 -42.96 74.20
N PHE A 168 20.67 -43.37 73.62
CA PHE A 168 21.53 -44.39 74.20
C PHE A 168 22.16 -43.93 75.53
N SER A 169 22.63 -42.68 75.63
CA SER A 169 23.14 -42.11 76.88
C SER A 169 22.09 -42.11 78.00
N LEU A 170 20.84 -41.76 77.68
CA LEU A 170 19.71 -41.82 78.62
C LEU A 170 19.42 -43.25 79.08
N ILE A 171 19.50 -44.22 78.17
CA ILE A 171 19.33 -45.65 78.51
C ILE A 171 20.45 -46.11 79.46
N ASP A 172 21.70 -45.70 79.23
CA ASP A 172 22.82 -46.07 80.08
C ASP A 172 22.77 -45.38 81.44
N GLU A 173 22.33 -44.12 81.51
CA GLU A 173 22.04 -43.45 82.78
C GLU A 173 20.90 -44.15 83.54
N CYS A 174 19.84 -44.59 82.85
CA CYS A 174 18.78 -45.42 83.42
C CYS A 174 19.31 -46.77 83.93
N ARG A 175 20.27 -47.38 83.24
CA ARG A 175 20.92 -48.62 83.69
C ARG A 175 21.80 -48.40 84.90
N ALA A 176 22.62 -47.34 84.91
CA ALA A 176 23.48 -47.00 86.04
C ALA A 176 22.66 -46.62 87.29
N THR A 177 21.57 -45.87 87.12
CA THR A 177 20.63 -45.58 88.21
C THR A 177 19.93 -46.85 88.71
N SER A 178 19.60 -47.79 87.82
CA SER A 178 19.05 -49.11 88.21
C SER A 178 20.09 -49.96 88.97
N GLU A 179 21.34 -50.00 88.54
CA GLU A 179 22.43 -50.71 89.23
C GLU A 179 22.73 -50.12 90.60
N THR A 180 22.77 -48.79 90.72
CA THR A 180 22.92 -48.11 92.01
C THR A 180 21.72 -48.35 92.92
N LEU A 181 20.50 -48.39 92.39
CA LEU A 181 19.31 -48.82 93.14
C LEU A 181 19.41 -50.28 93.60
N LEU A 182 19.93 -51.18 92.78
CA LEU A 182 20.09 -52.60 93.09
C LEU A 182 21.17 -52.81 94.17
N ASN A 183 22.25 -52.04 94.12
CA ASN A 183 23.28 -52.00 95.15
C ASN A 183 22.78 -51.37 96.45
N ASN A 184 21.96 -50.30 96.36
CA ASN A 184 21.27 -49.73 97.52
C ASN A 184 20.27 -50.72 98.12
N LEU A 185 19.55 -51.50 97.32
CA LEU A 185 18.66 -52.56 97.80
C LEU A 185 19.43 -53.68 98.51
N LYS A 186 20.60 -54.08 98.00
CA LYS A 186 21.51 -55.00 98.71
C LYS A 186 21.95 -54.42 100.06
N ALA A 187 22.32 -53.15 100.11
CA ALA A 187 22.67 -52.45 101.35
C ALA A 187 21.48 -52.32 102.33
N ILE A 188 20.26 -52.16 101.81
CA ILE A 188 19.01 -52.13 102.60
C ILE A 188 18.66 -53.51 103.16
N MET A 189 18.94 -54.60 102.43
CA MET A 189 18.75 -55.97 102.92
C MET A 189 19.75 -56.33 104.02
N GLN A 190 21.01 -55.91 103.90
CA GLN A 190 22.00 -56.01 104.98
C GLN A 190 21.55 -55.21 106.22
N ASN A 191 21.00 -54.01 106.03
CA ASN A 191 20.42 -53.20 107.10
C ASN A 191 19.10 -53.76 107.70
N LYS A 192 18.39 -54.67 107.03
CA LYS A 192 17.15 -55.29 107.55
C LYS A 192 17.42 -56.30 108.65
N VAL A 193 18.58 -56.95 108.64
CA VAL A 193 19.05 -57.83 109.72
C VAL A 193 19.33 -57.02 110.98
N GLU A 194 19.94 -55.84 110.84
CA GLU A 194 20.20 -54.87 111.93
C GLU A 194 18.90 -54.28 112.53
N LYS A 195 17.84 -54.15 111.71
CA LYS A 195 16.59 -53.46 112.07
C LYS A 195 15.57 -54.28 112.85
N LEU A 196 15.63 -55.61 112.87
CA LEU A 196 14.76 -56.42 113.76
C LEU A 196 14.98 -56.07 115.24
N TYR A 197 16.20 -55.67 115.59
CA TYR A 197 16.59 -55.23 116.93
C TYR A 197 16.04 -53.84 117.31
N GLN A 198 15.84 -52.96 116.32
CA GLN A 198 15.38 -51.58 116.51
C GLN A 198 13.84 -51.44 116.52
N ASN A 199 13.09 -52.49 116.18
CA ASN A 199 11.64 -52.45 115.99
C ASN A 199 10.80 -52.53 117.27
N VAL A 200 11.39 -52.88 118.42
CA VAL A 200 10.74 -52.71 119.74
C VAL A 200 10.74 -51.22 120.17
N LEU A 201 11.69 -50.43 119.68
CA LEU A 201 11.89 -49.02 120.05
C LEU A 201 11.09 -48.01 119.22
N LYS A 202 10.32 -48.45 118.20
CA LYS A 202 9.69 -47.55 117.21
C LYS A 202 8.17 -47.45 117.25
N PHE A 203 7.50 -48.16 118.15
CA PHE A 203 6.10 -47.90 118.50
C PHE A 203 5.91 -46.46 119.03
N THR A 204 6.95 -45.91 119.67
CA THR A 204 7.00 -44.54 120.19
C THR A 204 7.20 -43.44 119.13
N LYS A 205 7.45 -43.77 117.86
CA LYS A 205 7.68 -42.78 116.78
C LYS A 205 6.53 -42.62 115.78
N GLU A 206 5.42 -43.33 115.99
CA GLU A 206 4.17 -43.17 115.21
C GLU A 206 3.52 -41.78 115.37
N TYR A 207 3.91 -40.99 116.38
CA TYR A 207 3.49 -39.60 116.57
C TYR A 207 4.13 -38.61 115.58
N GLU A 208 5.27 -38.97 114.98
CA GLU A 208 6.06 -38.10 114.09
C GLU A 208 5.52 -38.10 112.64
N ASN A 209 4.63 -39.05 112.32
CA ASN A 209 4.11 -39.32 110.97
C ASN A 209 3.00 -38.37 110.47
N LYS A 210 2.48 -37.45 111.29
CA LYS A 210 1.40 -36.52 110.86
C LYS A 210 1.90 -35.20 110.26
N THR A 211 3.15 -34.80 110.49
CA THR A 211 3.66 -33.47 110.10
C THR A 211 4.31 -33.45 108.70
N GLN A 212 4.83 -34.57 108.20
CA GLN A 212 5.54 -34.64 106.90
C GLN A 212 4.65 -34.62 105.64
N LYS A 213 3.35 -34.94 105.74
CA LYS A 213 2.46 -35.05 104.56
C LYS A 213 2.07 -33.69 103.95
N LYS A 214 2.00 -32.61 104.74
CA LYS A 214 1.68 -31.25 104.26
C LYS A 214 2.84 -30.56 103.53
N MET A 215 4.09 -30.97 103.79
CA MET A 215 5.29 -30.36 103.19
C MET A 215 5.55 -30.82 101.75
N LYS A 216 5.07 -32.01 101.35
CA LYS A 216 5.24 -32.58 100.00
C LYS A 216 4.30 -31.98 98.94
N LEU A 217 3.12 -31.49 99.32
CA LEU A 217 2.14 -30.88 98.40
C LEU A 217 2.57 -29.47 97.93
N TYR A 218 3.23 -28.70 98.80
CA TYR A 218 3.72 -27.36 98.48
C TYR A 218 4.92 -27.37 97.51
N GLN A 219 5.81 -28.37 97.62
CA GLN A 219 6.96 -28.50 96.71
C GLN A 219 6.58 -28.91 95.27
N LEU A 220 5.49 -29.66 95.09
CA LEU A 220 4.98 -30.07 93.78
C LEU A 220 4.39 -28.87 92.98
N MET A 221 3.68 -27.97 93.66
CA MET A 221 3.14 -26.74 93.05
C MET A 221 4.25 -25.75 92.65
N LEU A 222 5.34 -25.68 93.43
CA LEU A 222 6.47 -24.80 93.15
C LEU A 222 7.24 -25.22 91.89
N THR A 223 7.29 -26.52 91.57
CA THR A 223 7.93 -27.04 90.34
C THR A 223 7.09 -26.81 89.08
N GLN A 224 5.74 -26.85 89.17
CA GLN A 224 4.86 -26.56 88.02
C GLN A 224 4.89 -25.08 87.63
N HIS A 225 4.93 -24.17 88.63
CA HIS A 225 4.98 -22.73 88.38
C HIS A 225 6.26 -22.30 87.64
N LYS A 226 7.40 -22.96 87.93
CA LYS A 226 8.69 -22.71 87.25
C LYS A 226 8.74 -23.20 85.80
N VAL A 227 7.97 -24.23 85.45
CA VAL A 227 7.85 -24.72 84.07
C VAL A 227 6.99 -23.75 83.25
N GLN A 228 5.87 -23.29 83.82
CA GLN A 228 4.99 -22.31 83.19
C GLN A 228 5.67 -20.94 82.98
N GLU A 229 6.50 -20.50 83.93
CA GLU A 229 7.25 -19.25 83.81
C GLU A 229 8.27 -19.26 82.66
N LYS A 230 8.92 -20.41 82.40
CA LYS A 230 9.80 -20.58 81.23
C LYS A 230 9.02 -20.62 79.91
N GLU A 231 7.85 -21.25 79.90
CA GLU A 231 7.00 -21.35 78.72
C GLU A 231 6.41 -19.98 78.33
N ILE A 232 6.01 -19.18 79.31
CA ILE A 232 5.59 -17.78 79.12
C ILE A 232 6.73 -16.94 78.55
N ALA A 233 7.95 -17.06 79.07
CA ALA A 233 9.12 -16.34 78.55
C ALA A 233 9.42 -16.68 77.08
N THR A 234 9.42 -17.97 76.71
CA THR A 234 9.63 -18.38 75.31
C THR A 234 8.51 -17.92 74.37
N ASN A 235 7.27 -17.84 74.85
CA ASN A 235 6.15 -17.34 74.05
C ASN A 235 6.22 -15.81 73.86
N VAL A 236 6.71 -15.06 74.84
CA VAL A 236 6.96 -13.61 74.71
C VAL A 236 8.03 -13.33 73.64
N ASP A 237 9.12 -14.10 73.62
CA ASP A 237 10.16 -13.98 72.59
C ASP A 237 9.65 -14.32 71.17
N LYS A 238 8.81 -15.35 71.06
CA LYS A 238 8.12 -15.70 69.80
C LYS A 238 7.16 -14.60 69.34
N ILE A 239 6.45 -13.95 70.26
CA ILE A 239 5.57 -12.82 69.94
C ILE A 239 6.41 -11.62 69.46
N PHE A 240 7.54 -11.32 70.12
CA PHE A 240 8.41 -10.21 69.73
C PHE A 240 9.04 -10.41 68.34
N THR A 241 9.53 -11.61 68.05
CA THR A 241 10.08 -11.96 66.72
C THR A 241 9.02 -11.88 65.63
N ARG A 242 7.81 -12.40 65.88
CA ARG A 242 6.68 -12.28 64.93
C ARG A 242 6.25 -10.84 64.71
N LYS A 243 6.21 -10.01 65.76
CA LYS A 243 5.90 -8.59 65.64
C LYS A 243 6.94 -7.85 64.77
N LYS A 244 8.22 -8.16 64.94
CA LYS A 244 9.31 -7.62 64.11
C LYS A 244 9.20 -8.06 62.65
N LEU A 245 8.81 -9.31 62.40
CA LEU A 245 8.53 -9.81 61.05
C LEU A 245 7.36 -9.06 60.41
N ILE A 246 6.25 -8.90 61.12
CA ILE A 246 5.08 -8.14 60.65
C ILE A 246 5.50 -6.73 60.28
N GLN A 247 6.24 -6.05 61.16
CA GLN A 247 6.71 -4.68 60.93
C GLN A 247 7.58 -4.57 59.65
N ASN A 248 8.54 -5.49 59.47
CA ASN A 248 9.36 -5.56 58.26
C ASN A 248 8.54 -5.84 56.99
N LEU A 249 7.49 -6.67 57.08
CA LEU A 249 6.61 -6.97 55.95
C LEU A 249 5.73 -5.77 55.59
N THR A 250 5.21 -5.03 56.57
CA THR A 250 4.48 -3.77 56.33
C THR A 250 5.36 -2.73 55.65
N GLU A 251 6.61 -2.55 56.08
CA GLU A 251 7.55 -1.61 55.43
C GLU A 251 7.88 -2.03 53.98
N LYS A 252 8.02 -3.33 53.72
CA LYS A 252 8.20 -3.85 52.35
C LYS A 252 6.96 -3.63 51.50
N PHE A 253 5.77 -3.84 52.07
CA PHE A 253 4.50 -3.62 51.38
C PHE A 253 4.31 -2.16 51.00
N GLU A 254 4.57 -1.22 51.91
CA GLU A 254 4.50 0.22 51.64
C GLU A 254 5.44 0.63 50.50
N LYS A 255 6.70 0.15 50.52
CA LYS A 255 7.67 0.40 49.44
C LYS A 255 7.19 -0.13 48.09
N ILE A 256 6.61 -1.33 48.05
CA ILE A 256 6.06 -1.92 46.82
C ILE A 256 4.83 -1.12 46.35
N SER A 257 3.97 -0.69 47.26
CA SER A 257 2.80 0.13 46.95
C SER A 257 3.21 1.47 46.33
N GLU A 258 4.18 2.17 46.94
CA GLU A 258 4.70 3.43 46.39
C GLU A 258 5.34 3.26 45.02
N MET A 259 6.10 2.17 44.80
CA MET A 259 6.68 1.88 43.49
C MET A 259 5.61 1.59 42.44
N LYS A 260 4.56 0.85 42.80
CA LYS A 260 3.42 0.59 41.93
C LYS A 260 2.68 1.87 41.58
N ASP A 261 2.43 2.75 42.56
CA ASP A 261 1.72 4.01 42.33
C ASP A 261 2.52 4.96 41.43
N LYS A 262 3.86 5.00 41.60
CA LYS A 262 4.75 5.72 40.68
C LYS A 262 4.68 5.15 39.27
N HIS A 263 4.77 3.84 39.11
CA HIS A 263 4.69 3.20 37.80
C HIS A 263 3.33 3.42 37.12
N VAL A 264 2.23 3.35 37.87
CA VAL A 264 0.89 3.65 37.35
C VAL A 264 0.79 5.12 36.91
N ASN A 265 1.36 6.05 37.68
CA ASN A 265 1.40 7.46 37.30
C ASN A 265 2.27 7.73 36.07
N ASP A 266 3.40 7.05 35.92
CA ASP A 266 4.27 7.19 34.76
C ASP A 266 3.56 6.69 33.48
N VAL A 267 2.92 5.52 33.57
CA VAL A 267 2.15 4.93 32.45
C VAL A 267 0.94 5.79 32.10
N THR A 268 0.23 6.38 33.07
CA THR A 268 -0.89 7.30 32.78
C THR A 268 -0.41 8.59 32.12
N MET A 269 0.72 9.16 32.56
CA MET A 269 1.31 10.33 31.90
C MET A 269 1.75 10.04 30.46
N GLU A 270 2.37 8.90 30.20
CA GLU A 270 2.75 8.49 28.84
C GLU A 270 1.53 8.30 27.95
N ARG A 271 0.49 7.62 28.46
CA ARG A 271 -0.80 7.47 27.77
C ARG A 271 -1.38 8.83 27.39
N ASP A 272 -1.37 9.79 28.32
CA ASP A 272 -1.97 11.11 28.09
C ASP A 272 -1.20 11.91 27.04
N LYS A 273 0.15 11.84 27.07
CA LYS A 273 1.01 12.42 26.02
C LYS A 273 0.75 11.78 24.66
N LEU A 274 0.68 10.44 24.58
CA LEU A 274 0.38 9.73 23.33
C LEU A 274 -1.00 10.10 22.80
N ASN A 275 -1.99 10.26 23.68
CA ASN A 275 -3.33 10.69 23.30
C ASN A 275 -3.34 12.13 22.76
N GLU A 276 -2.58 13.03 23.36
CA GLU A 276 -2.41 14.41 22.86
C GLU A 276 -1.77 14.43 21.46
N TYR A 277 -0.70 13.64 21.25
CA TYR A 277 -0.08 13.49 19.94
C TYR A 277 -1.05 12.91 18.90
N PHE A 278 -1.82 11.89 19.28
CA PHE A 278 -2.82 11.27 18.41
C PHE A 278 -3.92 12.27 18.00
N LEU A 279 -4.45 13.05 18.95
CA LEU A 279 -5.45 14.07 18.68
C LEU A 279 -4.91 15.18 17.77
N THR A 280 -3.67 15.62 18.00
CA THR A 280 -3.01 16.61 17.16
C THR A 280 -2.80 16.10 15.73
N LEU A 281 -2.33 14.87 15.58
CA LEU A 281 -2.16 14.23 14.27
C LEU A 281 -3.50 14.07 13.54
N ARG A 282 -4.54 13.65 14.26
CA ARG A 282 -5.91 13.52 13.72
C ARG A 282 -6.47 14.85 13.22
N LEU A 283 -6.27 15.93 13.99
CA LEU A 283 -6.66 17.29 13.57
C LEU A 283 -5.89 17.74 12.33
N LYS A 284 -4.58 17.48 12.27
CA LYS A 284 -3.75 17.80 11.11
C LYS A 284 -4.23 17.07 9.86
N LEU A 285 -4.49 15.76 9.96
CA LEU A 285 -5.00 14.95 8.85
C LEU A 285 -6.37 15.44 8.37
N PHE A 286 -7.25 15.85 9.29
CA PHE A 286 -8.54 16.42 8.93
C PHE A 286 -8.40 17.74 8.16
N ASN A 287 -7.51 18.62 8.60
CA ASN A 287 -7.22 19.87 7.91
C ASN A 287 -6.56 19.65 6.55
N ASP A 288 -5.61 18.72 6.44
CA ASP A 288 -4.95 18.38 5.18
C ASP A 288 -5.96 17.82 4.17
N LYS A 289 -6.85 16.92 4.62
CA LYS A 289 -7.95 16.41 3.78
C LYS A 289 -8.86 17.52 3.28
N LYS A 290 -9.19 18.50 4.14
CA LYS A 290 -10.00 19.66 3.75
C LYS A 290 -9.27 20.52 2.72
N ASN A 291 -8.00 20.82 2.97
CA ASN A 291 -7.16 21.60 2.07
C ASN A 291 -7.01 20.93 0.69
N ASP A 292 -6.88 19.61 0.64
CA ASP A 292 -6.79 18.86 -0.61
C ASP A 292 -8.08 18.93 -1.43
N VAL A 293 -9.24 18.87 -0.75
CA VAL A 293 -10.54 19.07 -1.39
C VAL A 293 -10.63 20.47 -1.98
N ASP A 294 -10.26 21.50 -1.20
CA ASP A 294 -10.31 22.90 -1.64
C ASP A 294 -9.36 23.15 -2.82
N LYS A 295 -8.11 22.68 -2.75
CA LYS A 295 -7.12 22.79 -3.83
C LYS A 295 -7.59 22.07 -5.09
N ARG A 296 -8.18 20.88 -4.95
CA ARG A 296 -8.73 20.14 -6.08
C ARG A 296 -9.89 20.90 -6.74
N CYS A 297 -10.79 21.49 -5.96
CA CYS A 297 -11.87 22.34 -6.49
C CYS A 297 -11.32 23.54 -7.28
N ILE A 298 -10.32 24.22 -6.75
CA ILE A 298 -9.65 25.34 -7.45
C ILE A 298 -9.02 24.88 -8.76
N LEU A 299 -8.29 23.75 -8.74
CA LEU A 299 -7.65 23.20 -9.93
C LEU A 299 -8.67 22.82 -11.02
N VAL A 300 -9.77 22.16 -10.63
CA VAL A 300 -10.85 21.81 -11.56
C VAL A 300 -11.49 23.08 -12.15
N SER A 301 -11.75 24.11 -11.32
CA SER A 301 -12.30 25.38 -11.79
C SER A 301 -11.41 26.03 -12.85
N HIS A 302 -10.12 26.18 -12.56
CA HIS A 302 -9.17 26.78 -13.52
C HIS A 302 -8.96 25.93 -14.76
N SER A 303 -8.96 24.60 -14.64
CA SER A 303 -8.89 23.70 -15.79
C SER A 303 -10.09 23.87 -16.71
N ASN A 304 -11.29 23.99 -16.15
CA ASN A 304 -12.51 24.21 -16.93
C ASN A 304 -12.50 25.58 -17.60
N GLU A 305 -12.10 26.64 -16.88
CA GLU A 305 -11.94 27.99 -17.47
C GLU A 305 -10.94 27.99 -18.63
N ALA A 306 -9.80 27.32 -18.48
CA ALA A 306 -8.81 27.19 -19.54
C ALA A 306 -9.36 26.39 -20.73
N PHE A 307 -10.11 25.32 -20.47
CA PHE A 307 -10.75 24.51 -21.50
C PHE A 307 -11.78 25.32 -22.29
N ASP A 308 -12.67 26.05 -21.61
CA ASP A 308 -13.67 26.92 -22.23
C ASP A 308 -13.02 28.01 -23.09
N TYR A 309 -11.92 28.60 -22.61
CA TYR A 309 -11.16 29.59 -23.36
C TYR A 309 -10.56 28.99 -24.64
N LEU A 310 -9.92 27.82 -24.54
CA LEU A 310 -9.33 27.13 -25.69
C LEU A 310 -10.42 26.67 -26.68
N GLU A 311 -11.55 26.19 -26.19
CA GLU A 311 -12.67 25.80 -27.02
C GLU A 311 -13.26 27.01 -27.76
N ALA A 312 -13.40 28.16 -27.08
CA ALA A 312 -13.84 29.40 -27.71
C ALA A 312 -12.86 29.85 -28.82
N LYS A 313 -11.55 29.74 -28.61
CA LYS A 313 -10.53 30.01 -29.63
C LYS A 313 -10.62 29.03 -30.80
N ALA A 314 -10.79 27.73 -30.54
CA ALA A 314 -10.96 26.72 -31.58
C ALA A 314 -12.24 26.96 -32.40
N ARG A 315 -13.36 27.31 -31.76
CA ARG A 315 -14.60 27.72 -32.43
C ARG A 315 -14.40 29.00 -33.27
N GLY A 316 -13.60 29.95 -32.79
CA GLY A 316 -13.19 31.13 -33.57
C GLY A 316 -12.39 30.76 -34.82
N GLY A 317 -11.37 29.90 -34.66
CA GLY A 317 -10.54 29.41 -35.77
C GLY A 317 -11.36 28.64 -36.81
N THR A 318 -12.25 27.75 -36.38
CA THR A 318 -13.14 27.02 -37.31
C THR A 318 -14.10 27.95 -38.07
N LYS A 319 -14.64 28.99 -37.42
CA LYS A 319 -15.43 30.03 -38.10
C LYS A 319 -14.59 30.79 -39.12
N MET A 320 -13.37 31.18 -38.78
CA MET A 320 -12.46 31.87 -39.70
C MET A 320 -12.12 31.01 -40.91
N ILE A 321 -11.84 29.72 -40.72
CA ILE A 321 -11.60 28.76 -41.81
C ILE A 321 -12.86 28.62 -42.69
N LYS A 322 -14.06 28.58 -42.10
CA LYS A 322 -15.33 28.57 -42.87
C LYS A 322 -15.57 29.86 -43.66
N CYS A 323 -15.24 31.01 -43.10
CA CYS A 323 -15.28 32.28 -43.84
C CYS A 323 -14.25 32.30 -44.96
N LEU A 324 -13.00 31.90 -44.70
CA LEU A 324 -11.94 31.79 -45.71
C LEU A 324 -12.35 30.86 -46.85
N SER A 325 -12.90 29.68 -46.55
CA SER A 325 -13.37 28.77 -47.59
C SER A 325 -14.56 29.32 -48.38
N SER A 326 -15.38 30.18 -47.78
CA SER A 326 -16.47 30.90 -48.46
C SER A 326 -15.95 32.06 -49.33
N CYS A 327 -15.03 32.89 -48.81
CA CYS A 327 -14.35 33.95 -49.55
C CYS A 327 -13.59 33.40 -50.76
N ARG A 328 -12.89 32.27 -50.58
CA ARG A 328 -12.20 31.54 -51.65
C ARG A 328 -13.12 31.10 -52.78
N LYS A 329 -14.45 31.02 -52.59
CA LYS A 329 -15.37 30.76 -53.72
C LYS A 329 -15.43 31.93 -54.71
N TYR A 330 -15.19 33.16 -54.24
CA TYR A 330 -15.27 34.38 -55.04
C TYR A 330 -13.92 34.85 -55.61
N GLU A 331 -12.80 34.26 -55.17
CA GLU A 331 -11.47 34.53 -55.73
C GLU A 331 -11.36 34.03 -57.18
N THR A 332 -10.67 34.82 -58.00
CA THR A 332 -10.34 34.45 -59.38
C THR A 332 -9.34 33.29 -59.41
N PHE A 333 -9.27 32.58 -60.54
CA PHE A 333 -8.34 31.45 -60.68
C PHE A 333 -6.87 31.87 -60.49
N GLN A 334 -6.52 33.09 -60.89
CA GLN A 334 -5.18 33.65 -60.76
C GLN A 334 -4.81 33.95 -59.29
N GLU A 335 -5.76 34.47 -58.51
CA GLU A 335 -5.59 34.73 -57.06
C GLU A 335 -5.52 33.43 -56.25
N LYS A 336 -6.25 32.37 -56.65
CA LYS A 336 -6.16 31.05 -56.01
C LYS A 336 -4.80 30.37 -56.20
N LEU A 337 -4.16 30.61 -57.35
CA LEU A 337 -2.83 30.08 -57.69
C LEU A 337 -1.70 30.90 -57.09
N CYS A 338 -1.89 32.21 -56.94
CA CYS A 338 -0.90 33.11 -56.37
C CYS A 338 -1.59 34.13 -55.43
N PRO A 339 -1.95 33.72 -54.20
CA PRO A 339 -2.71 34.56 -53.26
C PRO A 339 -1.95 35.81 -52.81
N TYR A 340 -0.63 35.80 -52.98
CA TYR A 340 0.27 36.89 -52.64
C TYR A 340 0.96 37.37 -53.92
N PRO A 341 0.69 38.61 -54.39
CA PRO A 341 1.33 39.12 -55.59
C PRO A 341 2.85 39.22 -55.38
N LYS A 342 3.62 38.76 -56.37
CA LYS A 342 5.08 38.89 -56.39
C LYS A 342 5.45 40.37 -56.51
N GLY A 343 5.66 41.03 -55.36
CA GLY A 343 6.15 42.42 -55.32
C GLY A 343 5.72 43.26 -54.12
N THR A 344 4.75 42.85 -53.31
CA THR A 344 4.37 43.64 -52.12
C THR A 344 5.24 43.28 -50.93
N ALA A 345 6.17 44.20 -50.64
CA ALA A 345 6.83 44.51 -49.37
C ALA A 345 7.16 43.34 -48.43
N GLN A 346 8.45 43.22 -48.11
CA GLN A 346 8.92 42.57 -46.88
C GLN A 346 8.12 43.13 -45.70
N PHE A 347 7.09 42.42 -45.27
CA PHE A 347 6.51 42.64 -43.96
C PHE A 347 7.58 42.17 -42.98
N GLU A 348 8.29 43.13 -42.37
CA GLU A 348 8.96 42.89 -41.10
C GLU A 348 7.89 42.37 -40.14
N VAL A 349 7.84 41.05 -39.99
CA VAL A 349 7.13 40.41 -38.89
C VAL A 349 7.83 40.94 -37.65
N LYS A 350 7.24 41.96 -37.02
CA LYS A 350 7.53 42.28 -35.62
C LYS A 350 7.06 41.08 -34.82
N THR A 351 7.91 40.07 -34.72
CA THR A 351 7.81 39.02 -33.73
C THR A 351 7.75 39.75 -32.39
N SER A 352 6.58 39.74 -31.77
CA SER A 352 6.47 40.21 -30.40
C SER A 352 7.47 39.40 -29.57
N GLU A 353 8.14 40.05 -28.63
CA GLU A 353 9.18 39.49 -27.74
C GLU A 353 8.73 38.19 -27.02
N ASN A 354 7.43 37.88 -27.05
CA ASN A 354 6.85 36.66 -26.50
C ASN A 354 7.22 35.39 -27.29
N PHE A 355 7.45 35.44 -28.60
CA PHE A 355 7.79 34.22 -29.37
C PHE A 355 9.15 33.63 -28.98
N GLN A 356 10.15 34.47 -28.69
CA GLN A 356 11.46 34.02 -28.21
C GLN A 356 11.39 33.30 -26.85
N LYS A 357 10.38 33.64 -26.03
CA LYS A 357 10.18 33.01 -24.71
C LYS A 357 9.62 31.59 -24.83
N TYR A 358 8.84 31.30 -25.87
CA TYR A 358 8.31 29.95 -26.13
C TYR A 358 9.34 29.07 -26.82
N ASP A 359 10.19 29.61 -27.69
CA ASP A 359 11.30 28.84 -28.29
C ASP A 359 12.31 28.40 -27.23
N LEU A 360 12.63 29.26 -26.25
CA LEU A 360 13.47 28.89 -25.10
C LEU A 360 12.83 27.83 -24.19
N PHE A 361 11.50 27.80 -24.09
CA PHE A 361 10.77 26.79 -23.33
C PHE A 361 10.86 25.42 -24.01
N TRP A 362 10.62 25.35 -25.32
CA TRP A 362 10.72 24.10 -26.09
C TRP A 362 12.17 23.61 -26.20
N TYR A 363 13.15 24.51 -26.29
CA TYR A 363 14.57 24.18 -26.28
C TYR A 363 15.03 23.60 -24.92
N LYS A 364 14.49 24.10 -23.81
CA LYS A 364 14.75 23.53 -22.47
C LYS A 364 14.12 22.16 -22.28
N ILE A 365 12.90 21.93 -22.79
CA ILE A 365 12.24 20.62 -22.70
C ILE A 365 12.96 19.57 -23.56
N ALA A 366 13.40 19.96 -24.77
CA ALA A 366 14.15 19.05 -25.64
C ALA A 366 15.49 18.62 -25.00
N ASN A 367 16.20 19.54 -24.35
CA ASN A 367 17.52 19.26 -23.75
C ASN A 367 17.48 18.61 -22.36
N VAL A 368 16.32 18.54 -21.69
CA VAL A 368 16.17 17.82 -20.41
C VAL A 368 16.22 16.30 -20.61
N ASN A 369 15.95 15.81 -21.82
CA ASN A 369 16.03 14.38 -22.15
C ASN A 369 17.44 13.88 -22.48
N ASP A 370 18.43 14.77 -22.68
CA ASP A 370 19.81 14.39 -23.03
C ASP A 370 20.76 14.34 -21.82
N SER A 371 20.27 14.62 -20.61
CA SER A 371 21.07 14.60 -19.38
C SER A 371 20.52 13.64 -18.30
N SER A 372 20.04 12.46 -18.72
CA SER A 372 19.72 11.32 -17.83
C SER A 372 20.48 10.07 -18.26
#